data_AF-A0A819AWM0-F1
#
_entry.id   AF-A0A819AWM0-F1
#
_cell.length_a   1.000
_cell.length_b   1.000
_cell.length_c   1.000
_cell.angle_alpha   90.00
_cell.angle_beta   90.00
_cell.angle_gamma   90.00
#
_symmetry.space_group_name_H-M   'P 1'
#
loop_
_entity.id
_entity.type
_entity.pdbx_description
1 polymer ?
#
loop_
_entity_poly.entity_id
_entity_poly.type
_entity_poly.pdbx_seq_one_letter_code
_entity_poly.pdbx_strand_id
1 'polypeptide(L)'
;MAVKSINIDEEQRQTQRFSDIAEEPCRMLIPIEGYENEPLVTLEEAVEPIVLYVPDIKRKTYIAKMKCAEYSPSQLTIDQAASIMLYTMEWEPHEECLYYVLNRTLQNEDRQKLKPWFLYLKLILTALAQLPATHSLSIVELNET
;
A
#
# COMPACT_ATOMS: atom_id res chain seq x y z
N MET A 1 -1.43 -22.89 -28.90
CA MET A 1 -1.81 -21.53 -28.46
C MET A 1 -2.92 -21.69 -27.45
N ALA A 2 -2.65 -21.48 -26.16
CA ALA A 2 -3.68 -21.51 -25.12
C ALA A 2 -4.05 -20.06 -24.81
N VAL A 3 -5.26 -19.66 -25.18
CA VAL A 3 -5.84 -18.39 -24.74
C VAL A 3 -6.02 -18.53 -23.22
N LYS A 4 -5.28 -17.73 -22.46
CA LYS A 4 -5.41 -17.65 -21.01
C LYS A 4 -6.83 -17.15 -20.75
N SER A 5 -7.72 -18.01 -20.25
CA SER A 5 -9.06 -17.61 -19.85
C SER A 5 -8.92 -16.54 -18.75
N ILE A 6 -9.16 -15.29 -19.11
CA ILE A 6 -9.18 -14.18 -18.15
C ILE A 6 -10.42 -14.38 -17.29
N ASN A 7 -10.22 -14.47 -15.98
CA ASN A 7 -11.30 -14.60 -15.02
C ASN A 7 -12.02 -13.25 -14.90
N ILE A 8 -13.29 -13.20 -15.30
CA ILE A 8 -14.11 -11.98 -15.37
C ILE A 8 -14.15 -11.26 -14.01
N ASP A 9 -14.13 -12.00 -12.90
CA ASP A 9 -14.12 -11.45 -11.54
C ASP A 9 -12.82 -10.70 -11.20
N GLU A 10 -11.69 -11.17 -11.72
CA GLU A 10 -10.37 -10.58 -11.52
C GLU A 10 -10.20 -9.31 -12.38
N GLU A 11 -10.75 -9.34 -13.60
CA GLU A 11 -10.80 -8.19 -14.50
C GLU A 11 -11.71 -7.07 -13.96
N GLN A 12 -12.86 -7.42 -13.37
CA GLN A 12 -13.74 -6.46 -12.70
C GLN A 12 -13.07 -5.81 -11.48
N ARG A 13 -12.36 -6.59 -10.65
CA ARG A 13 -11.57 -6.06 -9.51
C ARG A 13 -10.44 -5.13 -9.96
N GLN A 14 -9.71 -5.51 -11.01
CA GLN A 14 -8.68 -4.63 -11.58
C GLN A 14 -9.30 -3.34 -12.12
N THR A 15 -10.44 -3.42 -12.80
CA THR A 15 -11.13 -2.25 -13.35
C THR A 15 -11.59 -1.30 -12.25
N GLN A 16 -12.12 -1.82 -11.13
CA GLN A 16 -12.51 -1.00 -9.96
C GLN A 16 -11.33 -0.21 -9.38
N ARG A 17 -10.14 -0.82 -9.31
CA ARG A 17 -8.94 -0.14 -8.79
C ARG A 17 -8.47 1.04 -9.63
N PHE A 18 -8.71 1.01 -10.95
CA PHE A 18 -8.33 2.09 -11.85
C PHE A 18 -9.47 3.10 -12.08
N SER A 19 -10.73 2.74 -11.82
CA SER A 19 -11.87 3.65 -11.98
C SER A 19 -11.90 4.76 -10.93
N ASP A 20 -11.40 4.50 -9.71
CA ASP A 20 -11.42 5.47 -8.61
C ASP A 20 -10.55 6.72 -8.90
N ILE A 21 -9.60 6.61 -9.84
CA ILE A 21 -8.77 7.74 -10.30
C ILE A 21 -9.61 8.85 -10.94
N ALA A 22 -10.76 8.50 -11.55
CA ALA A 22 -11.61 9.48 -12.22
C ALA A 22 -12.28 10.45 -11.24
N GLU A 23 -12.41 10.07 -9.96
CA GLU A 23 -12.97 10.91 -8.90
C GLU A 23 -11.91 11.71 -8.13
N GLU A 24 -10.63 11.55 -8.47
CA GLU A 24 -9.55 12.22 -7.77
C GLU A 24 -9.57 13.73 -8.07
N PRO A 25 -9.73 14.60 -7.07
CA PRO A 25 -9.78 16.04 -7.30
C PRO A 25 -8.41 16.54 -7.78
N CYS A 26 -8.36 17.17 -8.96
CA CYS A 26 -7.18 17.86 -9.51
C CYS A 26 -6.81 19.12 -8.71
N ARG A 27 -6.46 18.96 -7.43
CA ARG A 27 -6.04 20.03 -6.53
C ARG A 27 -4.70 19.69 -5.89
N MET A 28 -3.84 20.69 -5.77
CA MET A 28 -2.60 20.53 -5.01
C MET A 28 -2.92 20.59 -3.51
N LEU A 29 -2.70 19.47 -2.83
CA LEU A 29 -2.80 19.42 -1.38
C LEU A 29 -1.45 19.77 -0.74
N ILE A 30 -1.48 20.30 0.48
CA ILE A 30 -0.26 20.56 1.23
C ILE A 30 0.51 19.24 1.50
N PRO A 31 1.86 19.29 1.54
CA PRO A 31 2.68 18.14 1.92
C PRO A 31 2.23 17.51 3.24
N ILE A 32 2.42 16.21 3.37
CA ILE A 32 2.19 15.49 4.62
C ILE A 32 3.46 15.64 5.46
N GLU A 33 3.31 16.23 6.63
CA GLU A 33 4.40 16.48 7.59
C GLU A 33 4.08 15.81 8.93
N GLY A 34 5.11 15.47 9.69
CA GLY A 34 5.01 14.92 11.05
C GLY A 34 5.18 13.41 11.14
N TYR A 35 4.77 12.64 10.13
CA TYR A 35 4.92 11.17 10.14
C TYR A 35 6.39 10.73 10.19
N GLU A 36 7.29 11.54 9.65
CA GLU A 36 8.72 11.27 9.63
C GLU A 36 9.35 11.24 11.04
N ASN A 37 8.72 11.93 11.99
CA ASN A 37 9.16 12.02 13.39
C ASN A 37 8.64 10.86 14.25
N GLU A 38 7.71 10.06 13.73
CA GLU A 38 7.22 8.88 14.44
C GLU A 38 8.31 7.79 14.54
N PRO A 39 8.30 6.99 15.62
CA PRO A 39 9.20 5.86 15.74
C PRO A 39 8.86 4.78 14.72
N LEU A 40 9.88 4.04 14.29
CA LEU A 40 9.66 2.80 13.56
C LEU A 40 9.22 1.72 14.55
N VAL A 41 8.04 1.15 14.33
CA VAL A 41 7.38 0.19 15.24
C VAL A 41 7.02 -1.10 14.50
N THR A 42 6.52 -2.10 15.24
CA THR A 42 5.99 -3.33 14.63
C THR A 42 4.72 -3.05 13.83
N LEU A 43 4.33 -3.97 12.93
CA LEU A 43 3.12 -3.76 12.13
C LEU A 43 1.85 -3.72 13.01
N GLU A 44 1.79 -4.52 14.08
CA GLU A 44 0.66 -4.52 15.03
C GLU A 44 0.51 -3.17 15.74
N GLU A 45 1.62 -2.60 16.22
CA GLU A 45 1.62 -1.26 16.84
C GLU A 45 1.24 -0.19 15.82
N ALA A 46 1.71 -0.30 14.58
CA ALA A 46 1.44 0.65 13.52
C ALA A 46 -0.04 0.71 13.13
N VAL A 47 -0.76 -0.42 13.20
CA VAL A 47 -2.18 -0.48 12.84
C VAL A 47 -3.12 -0.17 14.00
N GLU A 48 -2.65 -0.19 15.26
CA GLU A 48 -3.51 0.00 16.43
C GLU A 48 -4.33 1.31 16.39
N PRO A 49 -3.77 2.47 16.00
CA PRO A 49 -4.54 3.72 15.95
C PRO A 49 -5.60 3.76 14.84
N ILE A 50 -5.51 2.86 13.85
CA ILE A 50 -6.39 2.85 12.67
C ILE A 50 -7.42 1.71 12.67
N VAL A 51 -7.46 0.89 13.72
CA VAL A 51 -8.42 -0.21 13.90
C VAL A 51 -9.87 0.23 13.76
N LEU A 52 -10.19 1.45 14.19
CA LEU A 52 -11.54 2.00 14.12
C LEU A 52 -11.95 2.45 12.71
N TYR A 53 -11.00 2.67 11.81
CA TYR A 53 -11.25 3.15 10.45
C TYR A 53 -11.20 2.02 9.41
N VAL A 54 -10.48 0.95 9.71
CA VAL A 54 -10.26 -0.17 8.78
C VAL A 54 -10.74 -1.46 9.45
N PRO A 55 -11.97 -1.91 9.14
CA PRO A 55 -12.48 -3.17 9.65
C PRO A 55 -11.54 -4.34 9.34
N ASP A 56 -11.48 -5.30 10.26
CA ASP A 56 -10.70 -6.54 10.12
C ASP A 56 -9.17 -6.38 9.98
N ILE A 57 -8.63 -5.15 10.14
CA ILE A 57 -7.20 -4.87 9.93
C ILE A 57 -6.27 -5.71 10.80
N LYS A 58 -6.66 -6.03 12.05
CA LYS A 58 -5.84 -6.86 12.95
C LYS A 58 -5.66 -8.27 12.38
N ARG A 59 -6.73 -8.88 11.87
CA ARG A 59 -6.67 -10.21 11.26
C ARG A 59 -5.86 -10.18 9.97
N LYS A 60 -6.05 -9.15 9.14
CA LYS A 60 -5.28 -8.96 7.89
C LYS A 60 -3.80 -8.75 8.16
N THR A 61 -3.47 -8.00 9.21
CA THR A 61 -2.10 -7.82 9.71
C THR A 61 -1.44 -9.15 10.07
N TYR A 62 -2.14 -10.00 10.82
CA TYR A 62 -1.65 -11.34 11.15
C TYR A 62 -1.38 -12.18 9.89
N ILE A 63 -2.32 -12.20 8.94
CA ILE A 63 -2.15 -12.92 7.66
C ILE A 63 -0.96 -12.36 6.87
N ALA A 64 -0.77 -11.03 6.88
CA ALA A 64 0.36 -10.37 6.23
C ALA A 64 1.68 -10.90 6.76
N LYS A 65 1.85 -10.86 8.08
CA LYS A 65 3.09 -11.29 8.72
C LYS A 65 3.37 -12.76 8.52
N MET A 66 2.34 -13.61 8.64
CA MET A 66 2.48 -15.05 8.41
C MET A 66 3.05 -15.37 7.03
N LYS A 67 2.46 -14.77 5.98
CA LYS A 67 2.92 -14.96 4.61
C LYS A 67 4.33 -14.39 4.39
N CYS A 68 4.66 -13.22 4.94
CA CYS A 68 6.01 -12.65 4.79
C CYS A 68 7.09 -13.43 5.54
N ALA A 69 6.75 -14.03 6.67
CA ALA A 69 7.67 -14.90 7.42
C ALA A 69 8.05 -16.15 6.63
N GLU A 70 7.16 -16.67 5.78
CA GLU A 70 7.42 -17.84 4.93
C GLU A 70 8.47 -17.57 3.84
N TYR A 71 8.45 -16.38 3.23
CA TYR A 71 9.29 -16.05 2.08
C TYR A 71 10.60 -15.31 2.40
N SER A 72 10.87 -15.01 3.69
CA SER A 72 12.09 -14.36 4.20
C SER A 72 12.69 -13.29 3.27
N PRO A 73 12.19 -12.03 3.33
CA PRO A 73 12.70 -10.96 2.49
C PRO A 73 14.17 -10.67 2.82
N SER A 74 15.04 -10.66 1.80
CA SER A 74 16.49 -10.51 1.99
C SER A 74 16.94 -9.11 2.41
N GLN A 75 16.09 -8.09 2.24
CA GLN A 75 16.43 -6.68 2.44
C GLN A 75 15.44 -5.92 3.34
N LEU A 76 14.30 -6.52 3.69
CA LEU A 76 13.27 -5.89 4.53
C LEU A 76 13.07 -6.68 5.81
N THR A 77 12.71 -6.01 6.90
CA THR A 77 12.17 -6.73 8.07
C THR A 77 10.83 -7.37 7.72
N ILE A 78 10.40 -8.36 8.52
CA ILE A 78 9.07 -8.99 8.35
C ILE A 78 7.97 -7.94 8.45
N ASP A 79 8.04 -7.01 9.40
CA ASP A 79 7.05 -5.95 9.57
C ASP A 79 7.00 -5.00 8.36
N GLN A 80 8.16 -4.65 7.80
CA GLN A 80 8.26 -3.82 6.61
C GLN A 80 7.65 -4.51 5.39
N ALA A 81 8.03 -5.76 5.12
CA ALA A 81 7.46 -6.52 4.01
C ALA A 81 5.95 -6.77 4.20
N ALA A 82 5.54 -7.09 5.43
CA ALA A 82 4.13 -7.28 5.76
C ALA A 82 3.32 -6.00 5.61
N SER A 83 3.89 -4.82 5.87
CA SER A 83 3.21 -3.53 5.63
C SER A 83 2.92 -3.31 4.14
N ILE A 84 3.87 -3.62 3.25
CA ILE A 84 3.66 -3.53 1.79
C ILE A 84 2.61 -4.54 1.35
N MET A 85 2.68 -5.78 1.85
CA MET A 85 1.69 -6.79 1.50
C MET A 85 0.31 -6.46 2.06
N LEU A 86 0.21 -5.89 3.26
CA LEU A 86 -1.06 -5.45 3.85
C LEU A 86 -1.70 -4.33 3.02
N TYR A 87 -0.90 -3.38 2.53
CA TYR A 87 -1.39 -2.34 1.63
C TYR A 87 -1.96 -2.92 0.32
N THR A 88 -1.34 -3.97 -0.22
CA THR A 88 -1.78 -4.58 -1.50
C THR A 88 -2.79 -5.70 -1.34
N MET A 89 -3.12 -6.10 -0.13
CA MET A 89 -4.11 -7.14 0.14
C MET A 89 -5.53 -6.63 -0.14
N GLU A 90 -6.32 -7.50 -0.77
CA GLU A 90 -7.72 -7.25 -1.07
C GLU A 90 -8.62 -8.08 -0.15
N TRP A 91 -9.77 -7.51 0.21
CA TRP A 91 -10.84 -8.18 0.91
C TRP A 91 -12.18 -7.51 0.66
N GLU A 92 -13.25 -8.24 0.99
CA GLU A 92 -14.61 -7.74 0.86
C GLU A 92 -15.11 -7.23 2.21
N PRO A 93 -15.84 -6.10 2.24
CA PRO A 93 -16.09 -5.19 1.12
C PRO A 93 -14.82 -4.44 0.66
N HIS A 94 -14.73 -4.14 -0.64
CA HIS A 94 -13.59 -3.41 -1.23
C HIS A 94 -13.35 -2.05 -0.55
N GLU A 95 -14.41 -1.32 -0.17
CA GLU A 95 -14.26 -0.01 0.48
C GLU A 95 -13.65 -0.09 1.89
N GLU A 96 -13.56 -1.29 2.46
CA GLU A 96 -12.94 -1.56 3.76
C GLU A 96 -11.46 -1.98 3.62
N CYS A 97 -10.96 -2.13 2.40
CA CYS A 97 -9.54 -2.43 2.15
C CYS A 97 -8.64 -1.30 2.65
N LEU A 98 -7.49 -1.66 3.22
CA LEU A 98 -6.56 -0.68 3.79
C LEU A 98 -6.12 0.37 2.78
N TYR A 99 -5.76 -0.03 1.55
CA TYR A 99 -5.35 0.94 0.53
C TYR A 99 -6.50 1.87 0.16
N TYR A 100 -7.74 1.38 0.10
CA TYR A 100 -8.89 2.19 -0.28
C TYR A 100 -9.10 3.28 0.76
N VAL A 101 -9.20 2.89 2.04
CA VAL A 101 -9.39 3.84 3.15
C VAL A 101 -8.21 4.80 3.27
N LEU A 102 -6.96 4.31 3.17
CA LEU A 102 -5.78 5.15 3.25
C LEU A 102 -5.70 6.16 2.10
N ASN A 103 -5.88 5.72 0.85
CA ASN A 103 -5.80 6.60 -0.31
C ASN A 103 -6.88 7.70 -0.26
N ARG A 104 -8.11 7.36 0.14
CA ARG A 104 -9.17 8.36 0.38
C ARG A 104 -8.82 9.32 1.52
N THR A 105 -8.13 8.85 2.56
CA THR A 105 -7.64 9.71 3.66
C THR A 105 -6.53 10.64 3.19
N LEU A 106 -5.61 10.16 2.35
CA LEU A 106 -4.53 10.97 1.75
C LEU A 106 -5.06 12.09 0.84
N GLN A 107 -6.18 11.85 0.17
CA GLN A 107 -6.88 12.83 -0.68
C GLN A 107 -7.74 13.85 0.11
N ASN A 108 -7.89 13.68 1.43
CA ASN A 108 -8.67 14.57 2.27
C ASN A 108 -7.93 15.89 2.57
N GLU A 109 -8.60 17.02 2.43
CA GLU A 109 -8.00 18.34 2.74
C GLU A 109 -7.68 18.49 4.22
N ASP A 110 -8.48 17.87 5.09
CA ASP A 110 -8.25 17.87 6.52
C ASP A 110 -7.11 16.90 6.88
N ARG A 111 -5.89 17.45 6.92
CA ARG A 111 -4.68 16.69 7.27
C ARG A 111 -4.70 16.13 8.69
N GLN A 112 -5.56 16.63 9.58
CA GLN A 112 -5.67 16.06 10.94
C GLN A 112 -6.16 14.61 10.90
N LYS A 113 -6.93 14.23 9.88
CA LYS A 113 -7.41 12.85 9.68
C LYS A 113 -6.30 11.86 9.36
N LEU A 114 -5.13 12.33 8.93
CA LEU A 114 -3.96 11.48 8.69
C LEU A 114 -3.19 11.16 9.97
N LYS A 115 -3.37 11.88 11.08
CA LYS A 115 -2.60 11.65 12.30
C LYS A 115 -2.63 10.19 12.80
N PRO A 116 -3.78 9.49 12.84
CA PRO A 116 -3.81 8.08 13.23
C PRO A 116 -2.95 7.18 12.34
N TRP A 117 -2.71 7.58 11.09
CA TRP A 117 -1.98 6.81 10.09
C TRP A 117 -0.47 6.98 10.16
N PHE A 118 0.05 7.89 10.97
CA PHE A 118 1.47 8.27 10.91
C PHE A 118 2.42 7.10 11.23
N LEU A 119 2.10 6.25 12.21
CA LEU A 119 2.91 5.04 12.49
C LEU A 119 2.92 4.09 11.30
N TYR A 120 1.77 3.87 10.66
CA TYR A 120 1.67 3.03 9.47
C TYR A 120 2.42 3.64 8.26
N LEU A 121 2.26 4.95 8.02
CA LEU A 121 2.96 5.68 6.97
C LEU A 121 4.48 5.63 7.17
N LYS A 122 4.95 5.82 8.41
CA LYS A 122 6.36 5.69 8.77
C LYS A 122 6.88 4.30 8.41
N LEU A 123 6.15 3.24 8.76
CA LEU A 123 6.56 1.86 8.49
C LEU A 123 6.61 1.54 6.99
N ILE A 124 5.53 1.81 6.25
CA ILE A 124 5.43 1.46 4.83
C ILE A 124 6.36 2.29 3.96
N LEU A 125 6.49 3.61 4.20
CA LEU A 125 7.38 4.46 3.40
C LEU A 125 8.86 4.11 3.65
N THR A 126 9.22 3.73 4.89
CA THR A 126 10.56 3.19 5.20
C THR A 126 10.81 1.86 4.48
N ALA A 127 9.79 0.99 4.37
CA ALA A 127 9.89 -0.25 3.62
C ALA A 127 10.07 0.02 2.12
N LEU A 128 9.27 0.91 1.53
CA LEU A 128 9.34 1.27 0.12
C LEU A 128 10.69 1.92 -0.25
N ALA A 129 11.25 2.77 0.63
CA ALA A 129 12.54 3.40 0.40
C ALA A 129 13.73 2.41 0.35
N GLN A 130 13.56 1.19 0.88
CA GLN A 130 14.57 0.13 0.83
C GLN A 130 14.44 -0.77 -0.40
N LEU A 131 13.34 -0.67 -1.15
CA LEU A 131 13.18 -1.45 -2.37
C LEU A 131 14.20 -0.97 -3.42
N PRO A 132 14.73 -1.90 -4.26
CA PRO A 132 15.61 -1.51 -5.34
C PRO A 132 14.87 -0.56 -6.28
N ALA A 133 15.50 0.57 -6.58
CA ALA A 133 14.99 1.48 -7.60
C ALA A 133 14.85 0.68 -8.90
N THR A 134 13.66 0.68 -9.49
CA THR A 134 13.50 0.26 -10.88
C THR A 134 14.21 1.31 -11.73
N HIS A 135 15.49 1.07 -12.06
CA HIS A 135 16.11 1.71 -13.20
C HIS A 135 15.27 1.31 -14.40
N SER A 136 14.39 2.21 -14.84
CA SER A 136 13.83 2.16 -16.18
C SER A 136 15.01 1.95 -17.11
N LEU A 137 15.07 0.80 -17.77
CA LEU A 137 16.06 0.52 -18.80
C LEU A 137 16.01 1.70 -19.77
N SER A 138 17.02 2.57 -19.72
CA SER A 138 17.30 3.46 -20.82
C SER A 138 17.45 2.55 -22.02
N ILE A 139 16.54 2.67 -22.98
CA ILE A 139 16.62 1.98 -24.26
C ILE A 139 18.03 2.30 -24.79
N VAL A 140 18.93 1.32 -24.70
CA VAL A 140 20.19 1.38 -25.41
C VAL A 140 19.78 1.32 -26.86
N GLU A 141 19.93 2.46 -27.55
CA GLU A 141 19.78 2.54 -28.99
C GLU A 141 20.61 1.42 -29.61
N LEU A 142 19.91 0.45 -30.20
CA LEU A 142 20.51 -0.46 -31.16
C LEU A 142 20.87 0.40 -32.37
N ASN A 143 22.06 0.98 -32.35
CA ASN A 143 22.72 1.43 -33.57
C ASN A 143 23.09 0.17 -34.36
N GLU A 144 22.17 -0.24 -35.23
CA GLU A 144 22.48 -1.10 -36.37
C GLU A 144 23.62 -0.45 -37.15
N THR A 145 24.73 -1.18 -37.30
CA THR A 145 25.71 -0.98 -38.38
C THR A 145 26.02 -2.33 -39.00
#